data_AF-A0A2G5UI48-F1
#
_entry.id   AF-A0A2G5UI48-F1
#
_cell.length_a   1.000
_cell.length_b   1.000
_cell.length_c   1.000
_cell.angle_alpha   90.00
_cell.angle_beta   90.00
_cell.angle_gamma   90.00
#
_symmetry.space_group_name_H-M   'P 1'
#
loop_
_entity.id
_entity.type
_entity.pdbx_description
1 polymer ?
#
loop_
_entity_poly.entity_id
_entity_poly.type
_entity_poly.pdbx_seq_one_letter_code
_entity_poly.pdbx_strand_id
1 'polypeptide(L)'
;MTSSTSSSSSTKSSIPTRGIKKIEKRLTATQYIGKYTEMLVLGVRRTYALERLINADCPIRAFEENLTEKVLEKHIAPSGMYTYHLNKLDQKFAEIRKKNMIKAQRKMAESKECNAYIENQKMILEQKTQEEVNELFAAAMGSTGAPKKTSIKPDYSKYRIVKRSKSTASSSTTSSPTSSSPTSQ
;
A
#
# COMPACT_ATOMS: atom_id res chain seq x y z
N MET A 1 0.09 71.81 -47.72
CA MET A 1 -1.26 71.41 -48.18
C MET A 1 -1.31 69.89 -48.15
N THR A 2 -2.34 69.33 -47.48
CA THR A 2 -3.06 68.05 -47.69
C THR A 2 -2.35 66.89 -48.41
N SER A 3 -2.50 65.59 -48.14
CA SER A 3 -3.20 64.71 -47.19
C SER A 3 -3.02 63.29 -47.78
N SER A 4 -2.76 62.28 -46.95
CA SER A 4 -3.13 60.84 -47.09
C SER A 4 -2.64 60.05 -48.34
N THR A 5 -2.15 58.81 -48.26
CA THR A 5 -2.95 57.61 -47.95
C THR A 5 -2.05 56.40 -47.73
N SER A 6 -2.42 55.57 -46.77
CA SER A 6 -1.86 54.28 -46.38
C SER A 6 -2.06 53.15 -47.39
N SER A 7 -1.08 52.24 -47.51
CA SER A 7 -1.34 50.84 -47.84
C SER A 7 -0.23 49.91 -47.31
N SER A 8 -0.62 49.13 -46.31
CA SER A 8 0.04 47.94 -45.79
C SER A 8 0.12 46.81 -46.82
N SER A 9 1.21 46.02 -46.83
CA SER A 9 1.10 44.54 -46.88
C SER A 9 2.44 43.81 -46.73
N SER A 10 2.48 43.01 -45.66
CA SER A 10 3.22 41.76 -45.45
C SER A 10 4.73 41.71 -45.70
N THR A 11 5.50 42.00 -44.66
CA THR A 11 6.75 41.27 -44.43
C THR A 11 6.40 39.81 -44.17
N LYS A 12 6.62 38.93 -45.15
CA LYS A 12 6.63 37.47 -44.93
C LYS A 12 7.74 37.16 -43.92
N SER A 13 7.39 37.10 -42.64
CA SER A 13 8.27 36.54 -41.62
C SER A 13 8.41 35.05 -41.93
N SER A 14 9.50 34.69 -42.60
CA SER A 14 9.93 33.30 -42.73
C SER A 14 10.15 32.77 -41.32
N ILE A 15 9.16 32.06 -40.79
CA ILE A 15 9.29 31.30 -39.55
C ILE A 15 10.47 30.35 -39.78
N PRO A 16 11.54 30.41 -38.97
CA PRO A 16 12.57 29.39 -39.04
C PRO A 16 11.88 28.08 -38.63
N THR A 17 11.60 27.22 -39.61
CA THR A 17 11.21 25.85 -39.35
C THR A 17 12.32 25.24 -38.52
N ARG A 18 12.15 25.22 -37.20
CA ARG A 18 12.89 24.34 -36.31
C ARG A 18 12.65 22.96 -36.88
N GLY A 19 13.63 22.44 -37.61
CA GLY A 19 13.62 21.09 -38.09
C GLY A 19 13.22 20.22 -36.90
N ILE A 20 12.10 19.51 -37.04
CA ILE A 20 11.72 18.47 -36.11
C ILE A 20 12.92 17.53 -36.16
N LYS A 21 13.82 17.65 -35.18
CA LYS A 21 14.87 16.66 -34.96
C LYS A 21 14.07 15.38 -34.86
N LYS A 22 14.24 14.47 -35.84
CA LYS A 22 13.63 13.15 -35.81
C LYS A 22 13.90 12.64 -34.41
N ILE A 23 12.84 12.51 -33.61
CA ILE A 23 12.91 11.82 -32.35
C ILE A 23 13.31 10.42 -32.80
N GLU A 24 14.59 10.07 -32.69
CA GLU A 24 15.01 8.69 -32.80
C GLU A 24 14.20 7.98 -31.73
N LYS A 25 13.10 7.36 -32.14
CA LYS A 25 12.26 6.56 -31.26
C LYS A 25 13.21 5.51 -30.70
N ARG A 26 13.61 5.67 -29.43
CA ARG A 26 14.37 4.65 -28.73
C ARG A 26 13.52 3.39 -28.81
N LEU A 27 13.95 2.45 -29.66
CA LEU A 27 13.28 1.17 -29.81
C LEU A 27 13.22 0.55 -28.42
N THR A 28 12.04 0.06 -28.04
CA THR A 28 11.91 -0.69 -26.79
C THR A 28 12.77 -1.95 -26.89
N ALA A 29 13.21 -2.50 -25.74
CA ALA A 29 14.00 -3.74 -25.73
C ALA A 29 13.32 -4.86 -26.55
N THR A 30 11.99 -4.99 -26.41
CA THR A 30 11.18 -5.94 -27.17
C THR A 30 11.22 -5.64 -28.68
N GLN A 31 11.10 -4.38 -29.11
CA GLN A 31 11.19 -4.03 -30.54
C GLN A 31 12.58 -4.26 -31.12
N TYR A 32 13.63 -3.96 -30.34
CA TYR A 32 15.01 -4.20 -30.74
C TYR A 32 15.24 -5.69 -30.98
N ILE A 33 14.88 -6.54 -30.01
CA ILE A 33 15.01 -7.99 -30.15
C ILE A 33 14.14 -8.51 -31.31
N GLY A 34 12.89 -8.07 -31.38
CA GLY A 34 11.95 -8.48 -32.44
C GLY A 34 12.51 -8.24 -33.83
N LYS A 35 13.15 -7.09 -34.07
CA LYS A 35 13.81 -6.79 -35.35
C LYS A 35 14.86 -7.83 -35.74
N TYR A 36 15.74 -8.23 -34.82
CA TYR A 36 16.79 -9.21 -35.14
C TYR A 36 16.25 -10.64 -35.18
N THR A 37 15.27 -10.97 -34.34
CA THR A 37 14.58 -12.25 -34.38
C THR A 37 13.83 -12.43 -35.71
N GLU A 38 13.18 -11.39 -36.23
CA GLU A 38 12.53 -11.40 -37.53
C GLU A 38 13.53 -11.64 -38.67
N MET A 39 14.72 -11.01 -38.61
CA MET A 39 15.79 -11.29 -39.58
C MET A 39 16.24 -12.75 -39.58
N LEU A 40 16.19 -13.44 -38.43
CA LEU A 40 16.47 -14.88 -38.36
C LEU A 40 15.40 -15.71 -39.06
N VAL A 41 14.12 -15.36 -38.88
CA VAL A 41 12.98 -16.01 -39.53
C VAL A 41 13.04 -15.83 -41.05
N LEU A 42 13.28 -14.60 -41.50
CA LEU A 42 13.44 -14.25 -42.92
C LEU A 42 14.74 -14.84 -43.53
N GLY A 43 15.67 -15.30 -42.70
CA GLY A 43 16.95 -15.86 -43.14
C GLY A 43 17.94 -14.83 -43.68
N VAL A 44 17.73 -13.54 -43.40
CA VAL A 44 18.56 -12.44 -43.91
C VAL A 44 19.62 -12.07 -42.88
N ARG A 45 20.89 -12.02 -43.30
CA ARG A 45 22.03 -11.60 -42.45
C ARG A 45 22.04 -12.28 -41.07
N ARG A 46 21.89 -13.60 -41.03
CA ARG A 46 21.77 -14.40 -39.79
C ARG A 46 22.91 -14.18 -38.81
N THR A 47 24.16 -14.13 -39.27
CA THR A 47 25.34 -13.85 -38.42
C THR A 47 25.20 -12.53 -37.69
N TYR A 48 24.90 -11.46 -38.43
CA TYR A 48 24.70 -10.13 -37.88
C TYR A 48 23.51 -10.09 -36.89
N ALA A 49 22.40 -10.76 -37.20
CA ALA A 49 21.28 -10.88 -36.29
C ALA A 49 21.68 -11.56 -34.97
N LEU A 50 22.40 -12.68 -35.05
CA LEU A 50 22.86 -13.44 -33.89
C LEU A 50 23.84 -12.63 -33.04
N GLU A 51 24.83 -11.96 -33.64
CA GLU A 51 25.75 -11.08 -32.92
C GLU A 51 25.01 -9.95 -32.20
N ARG A 52 23.99 -9.36 -32.84
CA ARG A 52 23.19 -8.29 -32.23
C ARG A 52 22.36 -8.79 -31.06
N LEU A 53 21.80 -10.01 -31.14
CA LEU A 53 21.10 -10.65 -30.03
C LEU A 53 22.04 -11.02 -28.88
N ILE A 54 23.26 -11.48 -29.17
CA ILE A 54 24.30 -11.77 -28.17
C ILE A 54 24.71 -10.49 -27.44
N ASN A 55 24.89 -9.38 -28.15
CA ASN A 55 25.31 -8.11 -27.57
C ASN A 55 24.17 -7.29 -26.95
N ALA A 56 22.91 -7.70 -27.10
CA ALA A 56 21.75 -6.95 -26.60
C ALA A 56 21.65 -6.97 -25.06
N ASP A 57 21.79 -5.84 -24.38
CA ASP A 57 21.50 -5.77 -22.94
C ASP A 57 20.00 -5.59 -22.71
N CYS A 58 19.27 -6.69 -22.61
CA CYS A 58 17.81 -6.69 -22.52
C CYS A 58 17.31 -7.71 -21.48
N PRO A 59 16.17 -7.43 -20.81
CA PRO A 59 15.58 -8.37 -19.86
C PRO A 59 15.07 -9.63 -20.59
N ILE A 60 15.07 -10.78 -19.90
CA ILE A 60 14.63 -12.07 -20.46
C ILE A 60 13.23 -12.00 -21.08
N ARG A 61 12.33 -11.21 -20.48
CA ARG A 61 10.96 -10.99 -20.96
C ARG A 61 10.90 -10.51 -22.41
N ALA A 62 11.83 -9.67 -22.83
CA ALA A 62 11.85 -9.18 -24.21
C ALA A 62 12.24 -10.28 -25.22
N PHE A 63 13.02 -11.28 -24.80
CA PHE A 63 13.33 -12.46 -25.62
C PHE A 63 12.18 -13.45 -25.64
N GLU A 64 11.49 -13.64 -24.52
CA GLU A 64 10.31 -14.49 -24.36
C GLU A 64 9.12 -13.97 -25.18
N GLU A 65 8.84 -12.66 -25.15
CA GLU A 65 7.78 -12.01 -25.92
C GLU A 65 7.98 -12.20 -27.44
N ASN A 66 9.23 -12.22 -27.90
CA ASN A 66 9.56 -12.46 -29.30
C ASN A 66 9.81 -13.95 -29.64
N LEU A 67 9.58 -14.86 -28.69
CA LEU A 67 9.82 -16.31 -28.84
C LEU A 67 11.21 -16.64 -29.40
N THR A 68 12.22 -15.88 -28.98
CA THR A 68 13.54 -15.89 -29.62
C THR A 68 14.22 -17.26 -29.50
N GLU A 69 14.13 -17.95 -28.36
CA GLU A 69 14.65 -19.31 -28.18
C GLU A 69 14.02 -20.30 -29.19
N LYS A 70 12.69 -20.23 -29.37
CA LYS A 70 11.98 -21.10 -30.34
C LYS A 70 12.38 -20.80 -31.78
N VAL A 71 12.58 -19.52 -32.12
CA VAL A 71 13.04 -19.12 -33.45
C VAL A 71 14.44 -19.64 -33.73
N LEU A 72 15.34 -19.58 -32.74
CA LEU A 72 16.69 -20.14 -32.87
C LEU A 72 16.66 -21.65 -33.08
N GLU A 73 15.86 -22.38 -32.31
CA GLU A 73 15.69 -23.83 -32.43
C GLU A 73 15.13 -24.23 -33.81
N LYS A 74 14.14 -23.49 -34.32
CA LYS A 74 13.49 -23.83 -35.59
C LYS A 74 14.27 -23.40 -36.83
N HIS A 75 14.84 -22.19 -36.83
CA HIS A 75 15.39 -21.57 -38.04
C HIS A 75 16.91 -21.58 -38.11
N ILE A 76 17.61 -21.80 -36.98
CA ILE A 76 19.07 -21.68 -36.91
C ILE A 76 19.73 -23.00 -36.52
N ALA A 77 19.22 -23.72 -35.51
CA ALA A 77 19.77 -24.98 -35.04
C ALA A 77 19.90 -26.07 -36.13
N PRO A 78 18.95 -26.26 -37.07
CA PRO A 78 19.06 -27.28 -38.10
C PRO A 78 20.22 -27.05 -39.08
N SER A 79 20.72 -25.81 -39.18
CA SER A 79 21.79 -25.47 -40.11
C SER A 79 23.16 -25.96 -39.64
N GLY A 80 23.38 -26.24 -38.35
CA GLY A 80 24.68 -26.64 -37.79
C GLY A 80 25.81 -25.60 -37.86
N MET A 81 25.70 -24.57 -38.71
CA MET A 81 26.73 -23.56 -38.96
C MET A 81 26.88 -22.52 -37.83
N TYR A 82 25.88 -22.41 -36.95
CA TYR A 82 25.79 -21.32 -35.96
C TYR A 82 25.89 -21.81 -34.51
N THR A 83 26.40 -23.02 -34.28
CA THR A 83 26.52 -23.66 -32.96
C THR A 83 27.22 -22.77 -31.92
N TYR A 84 28.29 -22.07 -32.30
CA TYR A 84 28.96 -21.10 -31.41
C TYR A 84 28.03 -19.98 -30.92
N HIS A 85 27.21 -19.43 -31.82
CA HIS A 85 26.30 -18.35 -31.49
C HIS A 85 25.14 -18.85 -30.63
N LEU A 86 24.63 -20.05 -30.93
CA LEU A 86 23.59 -20.71 -30.14
C LEU A 86 24.07 -20.96 -28.71
N ASN A 87 25.25 -21.56 -28.53
CA ASN A 87 25.82 -21.80 -27.21
C ASN A 87 25.98 -20.50 -26.39
N LYS A 88 26.42 -19.41 -27.04
CA LYS A 88 26.53 -18.10 -26.37
C LYS A 88 25.17 -17.54 -25.97
N LEU A 89 24.16 -17.67 -26.82
CA LEU A 89 22.80 -17.22 -26.52
C LEU A 89 22.19 -18.05 -25.39
N ASP A 90 22.39 -19.36 -25.38
CA ASP A 90 21.92 -20.25 -24.32
C ASP A 90 22.57 -19.92 -22.97
N GLN A 91 23.90 -19.74 -22.95
CA GLN A 91 24.62 -19.30 -21.76
C GLN A 91 24.07 -17.96 -21.25
N LYS A 92 23.83 -17.01 -22.16
CA LYS A 92 23.27 -15.70 -21.81
C LYS A 92 21.86 -15.82 -21.22
N PHE A 93 20.98 -16.62 -21.81
CA PHE A 93 19.63 -16.82 -21.26
C PHE A 93 19.68 -17.45 -19.86
N ALA A 94 20.54 -18.45 -19.66
CA ALA A 94 20.76 -19.05 -18.35
C ALA A 94 21.30 -18.03 -17.33
N GLU A 95 22.25 -17.19 -17.70
CA GLU A 95 22.79 -16.14 -16.84
C GLU A 95 21.75 -15.09 -16.46
N ILE A 96 20.91 -14.64 -17.41
CA ILE A 96 19.85 -13.68 -17.12
C ILE A 96 18.82 -14.30 -16.18
N ARG A 97 18.39 -15.55 -16.42
CA ARG A 97 17.47 -16.27 -15.52
C ARG A 97 18.05 -16.44 -14.12
N LYS A 98 19.33 -16.82 -14.00
CA LYS A 98 20.02 -16.94 -12.70
C LYS A 98 20.07 -15.61 -11.96
N LYS A 99 20.42 -14.52 -12.64
CA LYS A 99 20.43 -13.17 -12.06
C LYS A 99 19.03 -12.75 -11.59
N ASN A 100 18.00 -13.04 -12.37
CA ASN A 100 16.62 -12.75 -12.00
C ASN A 100 16.15 -13.54 -10.77
N MET A 101 16.49 -14.84 -10.71
CA MET A 101 16.18 -15.69 -9.56
C MET A 101 16.86 -15.18 -8.29
N ILE A 102 18.16 -14.85 -8.34
CA ILE A 102 18.89 -14.31 -7.19
C ILE A 102 18.29 -12.97 -6.73
N LYS A 103 17.94 -12.08 -7.67
CA LYS A 103 17.27 -10.81 -7.34
C LYS A 103 15.91 -11.05 -6.68
N ALA A 104 15.13 -12.02 -7.17
CA ALA A 104 13.85 -12.37 -6.57
C ALA A 104 14.02 -12.96 -5.15
N GLN A 105 14.99 -13.85 -4.95
CA GLN A 105 15.31 -14.41 -3.63
C GLN A 105 15.75 -13.33 -2.65
N ARG A 106 16.61 -12.39 -3.08
CA ARG A 106 17.05 -11.27 -2.24
C ARG A 106 15.87 -10.39 -1.83
N LYS A 107 15.00 -10.01 -2.76
CA LYS A 107 13.79 -9.23 -2.46
C LYS A 107 12.86 -9.95 -1.48
N MET A 108 12.73 -11.26 -1.62
CA MET A 108 11.94 -12.08 -0.69
C MET A 108 12.58 -12.13 0.70
N ALA A 109 13.90 -12.21 0.79
CA ALA A 109 14.62 -12.19 2.07
C ALA A 109 14.47 -10.82 2.77
N GLU A 110 14.71 -9.72 2.03
CA GLU A 110 14.52 -8.35 2.52
C GLU A 110 13.08 -8.12 3.00
N SER A 111 12.08 -8.63 2.26
CA SER A 111 10.68 -8.54 2.65
C SER A 111 10.38 -9.34 3.92
N LYS A 112 10.97 -10.52 4.10
CA LYS A 112 10.78 -11.33 5.31
C LYS A 112 11.41 -10.67 6.53
N GLU A 113 12.61 -10.12 6.38
CA GLU A 113 13.29 -9.37 7.45
C GLU A 113 12.50 -8.13 7.85
N CYS A 114 11.98 -7.39 6.87
CA CYS A 114 11.12 -6.23 7.13
C CYS A 114 9.83 -6.63 7.86
N ASN A 115 9.17 -7.71 7.44
CA ASN A 115 7.96 -8.19 8.11
C ASN A 115 8.23 -8.64 9.56
N ALA A 116 9.33 -9.37 9.79
CA ALA A 116 9.71 -9.81 11.13
C ALA A 116 10.01 -8.61 12.06
N TYR A 117 10.66 -7.57 11.54
CA TYR A 117 10.90 -6.34 12.29
C TYR A 117 9.60 -5.63 12.68
N ILE A 118 8.64 -5.52 11.74
CA ILE A 118 7.33 -4.89 12.00
C ILE A 118 6.56 -5.67 13.06
N GLU A 119 6.51 -7.00 12.97
CA GLU A 119 5.84 -7.84 13.96
C GLU A 119 6.47 -7.71 15.35
N ASN A 120 7.82 -7.67 15.42
CA ASN A 120 8.51 -7.50 16.69
C ASN A 120 8.21 -6.14 17.34
N GLN A 121 8.24 -5.05 16.56
CA GLN A 121 7.87 -3.72 17.06
C GLN A 121 6.43 -3.66 17.56
N LYS A 122 5.51 -4.31 16.84
CA LYS A 122 4.11 -4.41 17.26
C LYS A 122 3.98 -5.14 18.60
N MET A 123 4.67 -6.28 18.76
CA MET A 123 4.66 -7.06 20.00
C MET A 123 5.19 -6.25 21.20
N ILE A 124 6.29 -5.52 21.01
CA ILE A 124 6.87 -4.67 22.07
C ILE A 124 5.88 -3.58 22.50
N LEU A 125 5.23 -2.92 21.53
CA LEU A 125 4.23 -1.88 21.82
C LEU A 125 3.00 -2.46 22.54
N GLU A 126 2.53 -3.62 22.10
CA GLU A 126 1.38 -4.31 22.71
C GLU A 126 1.69 -4.75 24.14
N GLN A 127 2.88 -5.31 24.38
CA GLN A 127 3.33 -5.66 25.73
C GLN A 127 3.42 -4.43 26.63
N LYS A 128 4.05 -3.35 26.15
CA LYS A 128 4.17 -2.10 26.93
C LYS A 128 2.82 -1.50 27.28
N THR A 129 1.87 -1.55 26.34
CA THR A 129 0.49 -1.09 26.56
C THR A 129 -0.18 -1.94 27.64
N GLN A 130 0.02 -3.26 27.61
CA GLN A 130 -0.55 -4.17 28.61
C GLN A 130 0.07 -3.98 30.00
N GLU A 131 1.38 -3.72 30.07
CA GLU A 131 2.08 -3.37 31.32
C GLU A 131 1.55 -2.05 31.90
N GLU A 132 1.36 -1.02 31.07
CA GLU A 132 0.79 0.26 31.50
C GLU A 132 -0.65 0.12 32.05
N VAL A 133 -1.49 -0.67 31.37
CA VAL A 133 -2.84 -0.97 31.86
C VAL A 133 -2.80 -1.70 33.20
N ASN A 134 -1.90 -2.68 33.35
CA ASN A 134 -1.73 -3.41 34.60
C ASN A 134 -1.24 -2.50 35.74
N GLU A 135 -0.30 -1.58 35.48
CA GLU A 135 0.13 -0.57 36.45
C GLU A 135 -1.02 0.35 36.86
N LEU A 136 -1.82 0.82 35.90
CA LEU A 136 -2.97 1.68 36.19
C LEU A 136 -3.99 0.98 37.08
N PHE A 137 -4.24 -0.31 36.81
CA PHE A 137 -5.11 -1.14 37.63
C PHE A 137 -4.55 -1.35 39.04
N ALA A 138 -3.25 -1.67 39.15
CA ALA A 138 -2.57 -1.84 40.44
C ALA A 138 -2.56 -0.55 41.27
N ALA A 139 -2.32 0.61 40.63
CA ALA A 139 -2.37 1.91 41.28
C ALA A 139 -3.79 2.23 41.79
N ALA A 140 -4.83 1.97 40.99
CA ALA A 140 -6.21 2.17 41.40
C ALA A 140 -6.61 1.25 42.58
N MET A 141 -6.21 -0.02 42.54
CA MET A 141 -6.46 -1.00 43.60
C MET A 141 -5.65 -0.73 44.88
N GLY A 142 -4.42 -0.24 44.76
CA GLY A 142 -3.57 0.16 45.89
C GLY A 142 -3.98 1.50 46.52
N SER A 143 -4.69 2.36 45.76
CA SER A 143 -5.19 3.66 46.21
C SER A 143 -6.48 3.57 47.04
N THR A 144 -7.05 2.38 47.28
CA THR A 144 -8.11 2.23 48.27
C THR A 144 -7.51 2.25 49.68
N GLY A 145 -7.00 3.40 50.09
CA GLY A 145 -6.96 3.75 51.50
C GLY A 145 -8.38 3.63 52.01
N ALA A 146 -8.64 2.61 52.82
CA ALA A 146 -9.97 2.30 53.33
C ALA A 146 -10.66 3.59 53.76
N PRO A 147 -11.85 3.94 53.23
CA PRO A 147 -12.60 5.03 53.81
C PRO A 147 -12.89 4.59 55.24
N LYS A 148 -12.18 5.17 56.21
CA LYS A 148 -12.58 5.11 57.61
C LYS A 148 -14.01 5.61 57.59
N LYS A 149 -14.97 4.69 57.70
CA LYS A 149 -16.39 4.98 57.87
C LYS A 149 -16.52 5.77 59.17
N THR A 150 -16.28 7.06 59.11
CA THR A 150 -16.79 7.97 60.11
C THR A 150 -18.27 8.06 59.79
N SER A 151 -19.07 7.32 60.57
CA SER A 151 -20.53 7.44 60.49
C SER A 151 -20.90 8.82 61.02
N ILE A 152 -20.80 9.84 60.18
CA ILE A 152 -21.32 11.16 60.48
C ILE A 152 -22.83 11.04 60.28
N LYS A 153 -23.52 10.62 61.34
CA LYS A 153 -24.98 10.66 61.38
C LYS A 153 -25.38 12.12 61.22
N PRO A 154 -26.27 12.47 60.27
CA PRO A 154 -26.76 13.84 60.17
C PRO A 154 -27.44 14.22 61.48
N ASP A 155 -27.05 15.33 62.09
CA ASP A 155 -27.72 15.84 63.28
C ASP A 155 -29.05 16.47 62.87
N TYR A 156 -30.14 15.78 63.21
CA TYR A 156 -31.51 16.25 63.00
C TYR A 156 -32.04 17.06 64.19
N SER A 157 -31.23 17.35 65.22
CA SER A 157 -31.65 18.12 66.41
C SER A 157 -32.16 19.53 66.07
N LYS A 158 -31.70 20.09 64.95
CA LYS A 158 -32.17 21.39 64.42
C LYS A 158 -33.57 21.34 63.79
N TYR A 159 -34.07 20.15 63.45
CA TYR A 159 -35.40 19.96 62.86
C TYR A 159 -36.40 19.43 63.90
N ARG A 160 -36.66 20.21 64.96
CA ARG A 160 -37.71 19.87 65.93
C ARG A 160 -39.08 20.15 65.31
N ILE A 161 -39.80 19.08 64.96
CA ILE A 161 -41.20 19.18 64.55
C ILE A 161 -42.04 19.47 65.81
N VAL A 162 -42.45 20.72 66.00
CA VAL A 162 -43.40 21.09 67.05
C VAL A 162 -44.80 20.72 66.58
N LYS A 163 -45.46 19.79 67.29
CA LYS A 163 -46.88 19.49 67.06
C LYS A 163 -47.71 20.72 67.40
N ARG A 164 -48.39 21.28 66.40
CA ARG A 164 -49.39 22.33 66.62
C ARG A 164 -50.63 21.66 67.23
N SER A 165 -50.95 21.99 68.48
CA SER A 165 -52.21 21.59 69.11
C SER A 165 -53.37 22.16 68.30
N LYS A 166 -54.13 21.31 67.62
CA LYS A 166 -55.33 21.71 66.88
C LYS A 166 -56.49 21.74 67.88
N SER A 167 -56.98 22.93 68.20
CA SER A 167 -58.21 23.10 68.98
C SER A 167 -59.39 22.54 68.19
N THR A 168 -60.17 21.72 68.85
CA THR A 168 -61.29 20.93 68.34
C THR A 168 -62.51 21.80 68.03
N ALA A 169 -63.11 21.60 66.85
CA ALA A 169 -64.54 21.79 66.65
C ALA A 169 -65.04 20.62 65.78
N SER A 170 -66.03 19.91 66.31
CA SER A 170 -66.48 18.58 65.88
C SER A 170 -67.66 18.67 64.92
N SER A 171 -67.69 17.81 63.89
CA SER A 171 -68.88 17.03 63.54
C SER A 171 -68.49 15.84 62.64
N SER A 172 -69.15 14.72 62.92
CA SER A 172 -69.04 13.34 62.43
C SER A 172 -69.45 13.20 60.93
N THR A 173 -69.21 12.14 60.16
CA THR A 173 -68.96 10.70 60.44
C THR A 173 -68.53 9.98 59.14
N THR A 174 -67.98 8.74 59.30
CA THR A 174 -67.98 7.56 58.39
C THR A 174 -67.20 7.67 57.06
N SER A 175 -66.35 6.73 56.64
CA SER A 175 -66.21 5.28 56.92
C SER A 175 -64.81 4.77 56.51
N SER A 176 -64.27 3.80 57.23
CA SER A 176 -63.11 2.94 56.86
C SER A 176 -63.63 1.56 56.40
N PRO A 177 -62.81 0.52 56.12
CA PRO A 177 -61.37 0.38 55.79
C PRO A 177 -61.23 -0.35 54.42
N THR A 178 -60.08 -0.79 53.86
CA THR A 178 -59.19 -1.92 54.22
C THR A 178 -58.04 -1.98 53.19
N SER A 179 -56.78 -1.93 53.60
CA SER A 179 -55.84 -3.06 53.71
C SER A 179 -55.80 -4.04 52.53
N SER A 180 -54.66 -4.13 51.85
CA SER A 180 -53.90 -5.39 51.69
C SER A 180 -52.62 -5.16 50.88
N SER A 181 -51.47 -5.41 51.51
CA SER A 181 -50.34 -6.01 50.81
C SER A 181 -50.70 -7.47 50.50
N PRO A 182 -50.12 -8.08 49.46
CA PRO A 182 -49.42 -9.33 49.72
C PRO A 182 -48.09 -9.49 48.99
N THR A 183 -47.32 -10.38 49.61
CA THR A 183 -45.99 -10.88 49.31
C THR A 183 -46.05 -12.12 48.40
N SER A 184 -44.96 -12.34 47.65
CA SER A 184 -44.43 -13.59 47.05
C SER A 184 -45.25 -14.42 46.05
N GLN A 185 -44.64 -14.66 44.88
CA GLN A 185 -44.03 -15.97 44.54
C GLN A 185 -42.62 -15.75 43.97
#